data_AF-A0A7Y3EFJ8-F1
#
_entry.id   AF-A0A7Y3EFJ8-F1
#
_cell.length_a   1.000
_cell.length_b   1.000
_cell.length_c   1.000
_cell.angle_alpha   90.00
_cell.angle_beta   90.00
_cell.angle_gamma   90.00
#
_symmetry.space_group_name_H-M   'P 1'
#
loop_
_entity.id
_entity.type
_entity.pdbx_description
1 polymer ?
#
loop_
_entity_poly.entity_id
_entity_poly.type
_entity_poly.pdbx_seq_one_letter_code
_entity_poly.pdbx_strand_id
1 'polypeptide(L)'
;MGRLTRVLFLAGLGLAVYYAFFGGRHSVFEVRTAERDRAVLAAQLDSLEKVNAGLAARVDSLETDPGTLERVAREKYGMVGPGEKIYWLPVADSTEGGGGPRTQ
;
A
#
# COMPACT_ATOMS: atom_id res chain seq x y z
N MET A 1 72.07 -6.51 -6.36
CA MET A 1 70.70 -6.92 -5.96
C MET A 1 69.88 -5.82 -5.28
N GLY A 2 70.46 -4.91 -4.48
CA GLY A 2 69.65 -3.93 -3.71
C GLY A 2 68.85 -2.87 -4.48
N ARG A 3 69.22 -2.53 -5.73
CA ARG A 3 68.45 -1.58 -6.56
C ARG A 3 67.11 -2.16 -7.00
N LEU A 4 67.10 -3.44 -7.38
CA LEU A 4 65.88 -4.14 -7.78
C LEU A 4 64.93 -4.30 -6.58
N THR A 5 65.47 -4.65 -5.41
CA THR A 5 64.68 -4.75 -4.18
C THR A 5 64.06 -3.41 -3.78
N ARG A 6 64.77 -2.28 -3.95
CA ARG A 6 64.23 -0.94 -3.69
C ARG A 6 63.12 -0.54 -4.67
N VAL A 7 63.28 -0.85 -5.95
CA VAL A 7 62.25 -0.57 -6.97
C VAL A 7 61.00 -1.41 -6.71
N LEU A 8 61.16 -2.70 -6.37
CA LEU A 8 60.03 -3.57 -5.99
C LEU A 8 59.34 -3.08 -4.72
N PHE A 9 60.09 -2.60 -3.72
CA PHE A 9 59.52 -2.00 -2.52
C PHE A 9 58.73 -0.73 -2.82
N LEU A 10 59.27 0.17 -3.64
CA LEU A 10 58.60 1.41 -4.03
C LEU A 10 57.34 1.14 -4.87
N ALA A 11 57.41 0.16 -5.78
CA ALA A 11 56.25 -0.27 -6.57
C ALA A 11 55.16 -0.89 -5.68
N GLY A 12 55.54 -1.76 -4.74
CA GLY A 12 54.61 -2.34 -3.77
C GLY A 12 53.98 -1.30 -2.85
N LEU A 13 54.76 -0.33 -2.37
CA LEU A 13 54.28 0.79 -1.56
C LEU A 13 53.31 1.67 -2.35
N GLY A 14 53.64 1.98 -3.61
CA GLY A 14 52.75 2.73 -4.50
C GLY A 14 51.43 2.01 -4.76
N LEU A 15 51.47 0.69 -4.95
CA LEU A 15 50.28 -0.14 -5.12
C LEU A 15 49.44 -0.19 -3.83
N ALA A 16 50.07 -0.25 -2.66
CA ALA A 16 49.40 -0.22 -1.36
C ALA A 16 48.71 1.13 -1.11
N VAL A 17 49.37 2.24 -1.44
CA VAL A 17 48.78 3.59 -1.37
C VAL A 17 47.65 3.74 -2.38
N TYR A 18 47.83 3.26 -3.61
CA TYR A 18 46.79 3.24 -4.62
C TYR A 18 45.58 2.41 -4.14
N TYR A 19 45.80 1.23 -3.56
CA TYR A 19 44.73 0.41 -3.01
C TYR A 19 44.09 1.05 -1.77
N ALA A 20 44.83 1.78 -0.94
CA ALA A 20 44.25 2.52 0.19
C ALA A 20 43.34 3.68 -0.27
N PHE A 21 43.71 4.38 -1.35
CA PHE A 21 42.95 5.51 -1.90
C PHE A 21 41.81 5.08 -2.84
N PHE A 22 42.02 4.05 -3.68
CA PHE A 22 41.07 3.58 -4.70
C PHE A 22 40.38 2.26 -4.35
N GLY A 23 41.05 1.36 -3.61
CA GLY A 23 40.51 0.10 -3.10
C GLY A 23 39.83 0.21 -1.73
N GLY A 24 39.96 1.36 -1.06
CA GLY A 24 39.31 1.72 0.21
C GLY A 24 37.80 1.97 0.10
N ARG A 25 37.09 1.11 -0.64
CA ARG A 25 35.66 0.90 -0.39
C ARG A 25 35.56 0.46 1.07
N HIS A 26 34.89 1.27 1.91
CA HIS A 26 34.43 1.00 3.29
C HIS A 26 34.97 1.84 4.47
N SER A 27 35.75 2.95 4.32
CA SER A 27 36.23 3.66 5.54
C SER A 27 35.44 4.89 6.00
N VAL A 28 34.67 5.61 5.17
CA VAL A 28 33.98 6.85 5.63
C VAL A 28 32.68 7.21 4.90
N PHE A 29 32.50 6.75 3.66
CA PHE A 29 31.27 7.06 2.92
C PHE A 29 30.09 6.18 3.37
N GLU A 30 30.36 4.97 3.84
CA GLU A 30 29.31 3.98 4.13
C GLU A 30 28.52 4.29 5.40
N VAL A 31 29.14 4.91 6.41
CA VAL A 31 28.43 5.36 7.63
C VAL A 31 27.43 6.47 7.30
N ARG A 32 27.78 7.39 6.40
CA ARG A 32 26.88 8.47 5.99
C ARG A 32 25.76 8.02 5.06
N THR A 33 25.98 7.02 4.20
CA THR A 33 24.89 6.42 3.42
C THR A 33 24.01 5.53 4.29
N ALA A 34 24.58 4.74 5.22
CA ALA A 34 23.81 3.93 6.14
C ALA A 34 22.92 4.77 7.09
N GLU A 35 23.37 5.95 7.54
CA GLU A 35 22.53 6.86 8.31
C GLU A 35 21.39 7.47 7.49
N ARG A 36 21.64 7.82 6.21
CA ARG A 36 20.59 8.30 5.30
C ARG A 36 19.56 7.23 5.00
N ASP A 37 20.01 6.01 4.74
CA ASP A 37 19.12 4.89 4.47
C ASP A 37 18.27 4.55 5.71
N ARG A 38 18.87 4.61 6.91
CA ARG A 38 18.12 4.48 8.17
C ARG A 38 17.08 5.58 8.37
N ALA A 39 17.42 6.84 8.06
CA ALA A 39 16.47 7.94 8.19
C ALA A 39 15.29 7.82 7.20
N VAL A 40 15.57 7.39 5.97
CA VAL A 40 14.55 7.16 4.93
C VAL A 40 13.64 5.99 5.30
N LEU A 41 14.20 4.88 5.82
CA LEU A 41 13.41 3.73 6.28
C LEU A 41 12.58 4.08 7.53
N ALA A 42 13.13 4.86 8.46
CA ALA A 42 12.41 5.30 9.65
C ALA A 42 11.22 6.22 9.30
N ALA A 43 11.41 7.14 8.34
CA ALA A 43 10.33 7.98 7.85
C ALA A 43 9.22 7.17 7.16
N GLN A 44 9.59 6.13 6.40
CA GLN A 44 8.62 5.22 5.78
C GLN A 44 7.83 4.45 6.84
N LEU A 45 8.49 3.93 7.88
CA LEU A 45 7.83 3.25 9.00
C LEU A 45 6.83 4.17 9.72
N ASP A 46 7.24 5.39 10.06
CA ASP A 46 6.36 6.37 10.71
C ASP A 46 5.15 6.73 9.83
N SER A 47 5.36 6.92 8.52
CA SER A 47 4.25 7.16 7.59
C SER A 47 3.28 5.98 7.52
N LEU A 48 3.80 4.75 7.51
CA LEU A 48 2.99 3.54 7.40
C LEU A 48 2.23 3.27 8.69
N GLU A 49 2.84 3.55 9.85
CA GLU A 49 2.20 3.45 11.16
C GLU A 49 1.05 4.47 11.30
N LYS A 50 1.24 5.71 10.84
CA LYS A 50 0.17 6.72 10.80
C LYS A 50 -0.99 6.33 9.89
N VAL A 51 -0.69 5.75 8.73
CA VAL A 51 -1.72 5.25 7.81
C VAL A 51 -2.48 4.10 8.45
N ASN A 52 -1.77 3.17 9.10
CA ASN A 52 -2.39 2.04 9.78
C ASN A 52 -3.28 2.50 10.95
N ALA A 53 -2.79 3.41 11.80
CA ALA A 53 -3.57 3.99 12.88
C ALA A 53 -4.82 4.73 12.37
N GLY A 54 -4.71 5.45 11.25
CA GLY A 54 -5.85 6.09 10.59
C GLY A 54 -6.86 5.09 10.02
N LEU A 55 -6.40 3.97 9.47
CA LEU A 55 -7.26 2.89 9.00
C LEU A 55 -7.97 2.18 10.15
N ALA A 56 -7.26 1.86 11.22
CA ALA A 56 -7.82 1.26 12.43
C ALA A 56 -8.90 2.15 13.04
N ALA A 57 -8.64 3.45 13.21
CA ALA A 57 -9.64 4.41 13.67
C ALA A 57 -10.86 4.49 12.75
N ARG A 58 -10.67 4.30 11.44
CA ARG A 58 -11.78 4.24 10.47
C ARG A 58 -12.60 2.98 10.66
N VAL A 59 -11.97 1.82 10.79
CA VAL A 59 -12.64 0.55 11.08
C VAL A 59 -13.43 0.67 12.38
N ASP A 60 -12.81 1.16 13.46
CA ASP A 60 -13.49 1.39 14.74
C ASP A 60 -14.69 2.33 14.60
N SER A 61 -14.57 3.41 13.80
CA SER A 61 -15.69 4.32 13.55
C SER A 61 -16.83 3.67 12.75
N LEU A 62 -16.50 2.76 11.82
CA LEU A 62 -17.45 2.00 11.02
C LEU A 62 -18.14 0.91 11.86
N GLU A 63 -17.42 0.29 12.80
CA GLU A 63 -17.97 -0.68 13.75
C GLU A 63 -18.84 -0.02 14.82
N THR A 64 -18.52 1.21 15.22
CA THR A 64 -19.29 1.95 16.24
C THR A 64 -20.61 2.50 15.70
N ASP A 65 -20.70 2.78 14.39
CA ASP A 65 -21.92 3.25 13.73
C ASP A 65 -22.40 2.34 12.58
N PRO A 66 -22.82 1.11 12.89
CA PRO A 66 -23.34 0.17 11.89
C PRO A 66 -24.64 0.66 11.26
N GLY A 67 -25.41 1.51 11.95
CA GLY A 67 -26.67 2.06 11.44
C GLY A 67 -26.45 3.06 10.30
N THR A 68 -25.44 3.92 10.39
CA THR A 68 -25.07 4.80 9.27
C THR A 68 -24.53 4.01 8.08
N LEU A 69 -23.77 2.94 8.32
CA LEU A 69 -23.28 2.06 7.26
C LEU A 69 -24.44 1.34 6.55
N GLU A 70 -25.39 0.81 7.31
CA GLU A 70 -26.60 0.17 6.79
C GLU A 70 -27.43 1.13 5.94
N ARG A 71 -27.63 2.36 6.42
CA ARG A 71 -28.33 3.41 5.67
C ARG A 71 -27.66 3.68 4.32
N VAL A 72 -26.34 3.85 4.28
CA VAL A 72 -25.61 4.07 3.02
C VAL A 72 -25.72 2.84 2.10
N ALA A 73 -25.63 1.63 2.66
CA ALA A 73 -25.77 0.39 1.89
C ALA A 73 -27.16 0.26 1.25
N ARG A 74 -28.23 0.62 1.98
CA ARG A 74 -29.61 0.61 1.47
C ARG A 74 -29.87 1.73 0.48
N GLU A 75 -29.46 2.97 0.77
CA GLU A 75 -29.76 4.14 -0.04
C GLU A 75 -28.93 4.22 -1.34
N LYS A 76 -27.62 3.98 -1.27
CA LYS A 76 -26.74 4.11 -2.44
C LYS A 76 -26.66 2.85 -3.27
N TYR A 77 -26.70 1.69 -2.62
CA TYR A 77 -26.41 0.41 -3.26
C TYR A 77 -27.60 -0.54 -3.28
N GLY A 78 -28.73 -0.18 -2.65
CA GLY A 78 -29.92 -1.04 -2.59
C GLY A 78 -29.65 -2.40 -1.93
N MET A 79 -28.61 -2.49 -1.10
CA MET A 79 -28.18 -3.75 -0.51
C MET A 79 -29.17 -4.20 0.57
N VAL A 80 -29.38 -5.50 0.65
CA VAL A 80 -30.33 -6.14 1.56
C VAL A 80 -29.57 -6.92 2.62
N GLY A 81 -29.99 -6.76 3.87
CA GLY A 81 -29.32 -7.36 5.01
C GLY A 81 -29.44 -8.89 5.01
N PRO A 82 -28.53 -9.61 5.72
CA PRO A 82 -28.63 -11.05 5.85
C PRO A 82 -29.96 -11.45 6.50
N GLY A 83 -30.79 -12.22 5.77
CA GLY A 83 -32.09 -12.71 6.23
C GLY A 83 -33.31 -11.94 5.72
N GLU A 84 -33.13 -10.83 5.00
CA GLU A 84 -34.22 -10.07 4.38
C GLU A 84 -34.55 -10.57 2.96
N LYS A 85 -35.82 -10.45 2.53
CA LYS A 85 -36.30 -10.90 1.20
C LYS A 85 -36.85 -9.71 0.43
N ILE A 86 -36.38 -9.54 -0.82
CA ILE A 86 -36.93 -8.55 -1.76
C ILE A 86 -38.19 -9.12 -2.40
N TYR A 87 -39.28 -8.38 -2.32
CA TYR A 87 -40.50 -8.66 -3.07
C TYR A 87 -40.65 -7.62 -4.18
N TRP A 88 -40.52 -8.08 -5.44
CA TRP A 88 -40.86 -7.27 -6.59
C TRP A 88 -42.37 -7.37 -6.80
N LEU A 89 -43.10 -6.30 -6.55
CA LEU A 89 -44.51 -6.26 -6.90
C LEU A 89 -44.60 -5.95 -8.41
N PRO A 90 -45.18 -6.85 -9.23
CA PRO A 90 -45.56 -6.46 -10.57
C PRO A 90 -46.60 -5.34 -10.43
N VAL A 91 -46.35 -4.20 -11.08
CA VAL A 91 -47.40 -3.22 -11.32
C VAL A 91 -48.44 -3.97 -12.13
N ALA A 92 -49.56 -4.31 -11.50
CA ALA A 92 -50.71 -4.80 -12.23
C ALA A 92 -51.09 -3.66 -13.16
N ASP A 93 -50.85 -3.83 -14.46
CA ASP A 93 -51.42 -2.98 -15.47
C ASP A 93 -52.94 -3.05 -15.31
N SER A 94 -53.48 -2.11 -14.55
CA SER A 94 -54.91 -1.93 -14.33
C SER A 94 -55.51 -1.27 -15.56
N THR A 95 -55.36 -1.92 -16.71
CA THR A 95 -56.00 -1.59 -17.98
C THR A 95 -56.09 -2.84 -18.83
N GLU A 96 -57.06 -3.71 -18.51
CA GLU A 96 -57.77 -4.50 -19.52
C GLU A 96 -59.08 -5.02 -18.93
N GLY A 97 -60.00 -4.07 -18.72
CA GLY A 97 -61.41 -4.34 -18.64
C GLY A 97 -62.03 -4.24 -20.03
N GLY A 98 -62.63 -5.34 -20.50
CA GLY A 98 -63.81 -5.31 -21.36
C GLY A 98 -63.59 -5.62 -22.84
N GLY A 99 -63.95 -6.84 -23.26
CA GLY A 99 -64.16 -7.14 -24.68
C GLY A 99 -64.24 -8.63 -25.02
N GLY A 100 -65.23 -9.36 -24.51
CA GLY A 100 -65.50 -10.72 -25.00
C GLY A 100 -65.98 -10.71 -26.46
N PRO A 101 -65.56 -11.66 -27.32
CA PRO A 101 -66.18 -11.85 -28.62
C PRO A 101 -67.48 -12.65 -28.45
N ARG A 102 -68.57 -12.07 -28.94
CA ARG A 102 -69.87 -12.71 -29.11
C ARG A 102 -69.73 -13.87 -30.10
N THR A 103 -70.44 -14.95 -29.80
CA THR A 103 -70.80 -16.01 -30.74
C THR A 103 -71.51 -15.43 -31.96
N GLN A 104 -71.02 -15.73 -33.16
CA GLN A 104 -71.80 -16.27 -34.28
C GLN A 104 -70.87 -16.92 -35.30
#